data_AF-A0A832YWW1-F1
#
_entry.id   AF-A0A832YWW1-F1
#
_cell.length_a   1.000
_cell.length_b   1.000
_cell.length_c   1.000
_cell.angle_alpha   90.00
_cell.angle_beta   90.00
_cell.angle_gamma   90.00
#
_symmetry.space_group_name_H-M   'P 1'
#
loop_
_entity.id
_entity.type
_entity.pdbx_description
1 polymer ?
#
loop_
_entity_poly.entity_id
_entity_poly.type
_entity_poly.pdbx_seq_one_letter_code
_entity_poly.pdbx_strand_id
1 'polypeptide(L)'
;VMTGPGNRVYRYRARAATFNNLPVAPEMLKGYTVADAPLIVASIDPCYSCTERVIIVNVKSGEKRVLTQSELVKISRKKSVRLGL
;
A
#
# COMPACT_ATOMS: atom_id res chain seq x y z
N VAL A 1 -8.92 4.58 19.52
CA VAL A 1 -8.83 6.02 19.18
C VAL A 1 -8.26 6.72 20.39
N MET A 2 -7.28 7.61 20.25
CA MET A 2 -6.82 8.47 21.34
C MET A 2 -7.54 9.81 21.22
N THR A 3 -8.26 10.22 22.26
CA THR A 3 -9.00 11.48 22.33
C THR A 3 -8.22 12.52 23.14
N GLY A 4 -8.19 13.75 22.66
CA GLY A 4 -7.60 14.91 23.34
C GLY A 4 -8.67 15.87 23.88
N PRO A 5 -8.26 17.05 24.36
CA PRO A 5 -9.16 18.07 24.90
C PRO A 5 -10.26 18.47 23.91
N GLY A 6 -11.44 18.82 24.43
CA GLY A 6 -12.56 19.27 23.60
C GLY A 6 -13.13 18.20 22.68
N ASN A 7 -13.04 16.92 23.07
CA ASN A 7 -13.60 15.77 22.33
C ASN A 7 -13.01 15.61 20.91
N ARG A 8 -11.76 16.04 20.71
CA ARG A 8 -11.05 15.93 19.43
C ARG A 8 -10.25 14.64 19.36
N VAL A 9 -10.14 14.05 18.18
CA VAL A 9 -9.26 12.90 17.95
C VAL A 9 -7.80 13.38 17.98
N TYR A 10 -7.05 12.95 18.99
CA TYR A 10 -5.61 13.18 19.08
C TYR A 10 -4.84 12.25 18.13
N ARG A 11 -5.23 10.96 18.07
CA ARG A 11 -4.63 9.99 17.15
C ARG A 11 -5.62 8.86 16.83
N TYR A 12 -5.75 8.53 15.55
CA TYR A 12 -6.49 7.36 15.09
C TYR A 12 -5.69 6.61 14.04
N ARG A 13 -5.69 5.28 14.13
CA ARG A 13 -5.12 4.39 13.13
C ARG A 13 -6.18 3.36 12.76
N ALA A 14 -6.84 3.55 11.64
CA ALA A 14 -7.72 2.53 11.07
C ALA A 14 -6.90 1.29 10.68
N ARG A 15 -7.35 0.11 11.10
CA ARG A 15 -6.80 -1.19 10.75
C ARG A 15 -7.61 -1.78 9.61
N ALA A 16 -7.17 -1.53 8.38
CA ALA A 16 -7.74 -2.21 7.22
C ALA A 16 -7.32 -3.67 7.18
N ALA A 17 -8.22 -4.56 6.73
CA ALA A 17 -7.94 -5.98 6.56
C ALA A 17 -6.81 -6.21 5.52
N THR A 18 -6.91 -5.57 4.35
CA THR A 18 -5.93 -5.67 3.28
C THR A 18 -4.50 -5.30 3.72
N PHE A 19 -4.33 -4.30 4.58
CA PHE A 19 -2.98 -3.90 5.05
C PHE A 19 -2.25 -5.03 5.79
N ASN A 20 -2.98 -5.88 6.53
CA ASN A 20 -2.36 -7.00 7.25
C ASN A 20 -2.26 -8.26 6.39
N ASN A 21 -3.18 -8.46 5.44
CA ASN A 21 -3.25 -9.68 4.65
C ASN A 21 -2.37 -9.63 3.40
N LEU A 22 -2.16 -8.45 2.79
CA LEU A 22 -1.40 -8.29 1.56
C LEU A 22 0.06 -8.81 1.64
N PRO A 23 0.80 -8.67 2.76
CA PRO A 23 2.15 -9.24 2.88
C PRO A 23 2.21 -10.76 2.75
N VAL A 24 1.10 -11.48 2.96
CA VAL A 24 1.04 -12.95 2.84
C VAL A 24 0.83 -13.41 1.39
N ALA A 25 0.47 -12.50 0.48
CA ALA A 25 0.19 -12.83 -0.91
C ALA A 25 1.34 -13.59 -1.62
N PRO A 26 2.64 -13.26 -1.43
CA PRO A 26 3.72 -14.03 -2.03
C PRO A 26 3.75 -15.50 -1.57
N GLU A 27 3.36 -15.78 -0.33
CA GLU A 27 3.27 -17.15 0.19
C GLU A 27 2.09 -17.90 -0.44
N MET A 28 0.94 -17.24 -0.57
CA MET A 28 -0.26 -17.81 -1.19
C MET A 28 -0.07 -18.16 -2.67
N LEU A 29 0.87 -17.50 -3.35
CA LEU A 29 1.17 -17.75 -4.76
C LEU A 29 2.16 -18.91 -4.98
N LYS A 30 2.82 -19.41 -3.93
CA LYS A 30 3.80 -20.50 -4.08
C LYS A 30 3.11 -21.81 -4.46
N GLY A 31 3.67 -22.50 -5.45
CA GLY A 31 3.16 -23.78 -5.94
C GLY A 31 1.98 -23.69 -6.91
N TYR A 32 1.47 -22.49 -7.19
CA TYR A 32 0.42 -22.25 -8.16
C TYR A 32 0.97 -21.73 -9.50
N THR A 33 0.13 -21.77 -10.54
CA THR A 33 0.49 -21.23 -11.85
C THR A 33 0.24 -19.73 -11.93
N VAL A 34 0.86 -19.05 -12.91
CA VAL A 34 0.64 -17.61 -13.15
C VAL A 34 -0.84 -17.31 -13.46
N ALA A 35 -1.57 -18.26 -14.05
CA ALA A 35 -2.99 -18.11 -14.34
C ALA A 35 -3.87 -18.06 -13.07
N ASP A 36 -3.42 -18.67 -11.97
CA ASP A 36 -4.14 -18.70 -10.69
C ASP A 36 -3.91 -17.43 -9.86
N ALA A 37 -2.86 -16.66 -10.17
CA ALA A 37 -2.50 -15.44 -9.46
C ALA A 37 -3.67 -14.44 -9.28
N PRO A 38 -4.45 -14.08 -10.33
CA PRO A 38 -5.59 -13.18 -10.15
C PRO A 38 -6.68 -13.77 -9.25
N LEU A 39 -6.90 -15.09 -9.29
CA LEU A 39 -7.92 -15.75 -8.46
C LEU A 39 -7.51 -15.74 -6.98
N ILE A 40 -6.24 -16.06 -6.70
CA ILE A 40 -5.64 -16.04 -5.37
C ILE A 40 -5.66 -14.62 -4.80
N VAL A 41 -5.28 -13.62 -5.59
CA VAL A 41 -5.30 -12.22 -5.19
C VAL A 41 -6.74 -11.75 -4.95
N ALA A 42 -7.69 -12.09 -5.82
CA ALA A 42 -9.10 -11.74 -5.65
C ALA A 42 -9.71 -12.35 -4.38
N SER A 43 -9.27 -13.53 -3.95
CA SER A 43 -9.75 -14.17 -2.72
C SER A 43 -9.46 -13.38 -1.44
N ILE A 44 -8.42 -12.54 -1.44
CA ILE A 44 -8.06 -11.66 -0.32
C ILE A 44 -8.86 -10.34 -0.37
N ASP A 45 -9.45 -10.03 -1.53
CA ASP A 45 -10.10 -8.76 -1.86
C ASP A 45 -9.24 -7.53 -1.50
N PRO A 46 -8.09 -7.32 -2.19
CA PRO A 46 -7.20 -6.23 -1.85
C PRO A 46 -7.76 -4.90 -2.33
N CYS A 47 -8.29 -4.10 -1.40
CA CYS A 47 -8.58 -2.70 -1.67
C CYS A 47 -7.32 -1.84 -1.50
N TYR A 48 -6.74 -1.36 -2.60
CA TYR A 48 -5.54 -0.51 -2.56
C TYR A 48 -5.76 0.84 -1.88
N SER A 49 -6.96 1.39 -1.93
CA SER A 49 -7.33 2.62 -1.19
C SER A 49 -7.12 2.43 0.32
N CYS A 50 -7.39 1.24 0.85
CA CYS A 50 -7.12 0.92 2.24
C CYS A 50 -5.63 0.80 2.60
N THR A 51 -4.74 0.82 1.61
CA THR A 51 -3.27 0.70 1.74
C THR A 51 -2.50 1.95 1.33
N GLU A 52 -3.19 3.06 1.01
CA GLU A 52 -2.64 4.26 0.36
C GLU A 52 -1.55 5.04 1.13
N ARG A 53 -1.15 4.57 2.32
CA ARG A 53 -0.02 5.11 3.08
C ARG A 53 1.30 4.55 2.53
N VAL A 54 1.77 5.12 1.42
CA VAL A 54 3.00 4.69 0.75
C VAL A 54 4.23 5.31 1.43
N ILE A 55 5.21 4.47 1.78
CA ILE A 55 6.50 4.89 2.34
C ILE A 55 7.61 4.34 1.44
N ILE A 56 8.47 5.20 0.91
CA ILE A 56 9.70 4.81 0.24
C ILE A 56 10.78 4.62 1.31
N VAL A 57 11.44 3.47 1.30
CA VAL A 57 12.60 3.19 2.15
C VAL A 57 13.82 2.96 1.27
N ASN A 58 14.88 3.74 1.45
CA ASN A 58 16.16 3.48 0.82
C ASN A 58 16.84 2.32 1.57
N VAL A 59 16.98 1.17 0.90
CA VAL A 59 17.48 -0.07 1.51
C VAL A 59 18.94 0.05 1.99
N LYS A 60 19.73 0.95 1.38
CA LYS A 60 21.15 1.14 1.72
C LYS A 60 21.35 2.15 2.85
N SER A 61 20.62 3.26 2.84
CA SER A 61 20.78 4.33 3.84
C SER A 61 19.78 4.24 5.01
N GLY A 62 18.74 3.42 4.90
CA GLY A 62 17.64 3.34 5.87
C GLY A 62 16.69 4.54 5.86
N GLU A 63 16.91 5.52 4.98
CA GLU A 63 16.10 6.73 4.87
C GLU A 63 14.66 6.40 4.48
N LYS A 64 13.69 6.99 5.21
CA LYS A 64 12.25 6.76 5.00
C LYS A 64 11.58 8.06 4.58
N ARG A 65 10.85 8.03 3.47
CA ARG A 65 10.02 9.14 3.00
C ARG A 65 8.58 8.69 2.85
N VAL A 66 7.67 9.35 3.55
CA VAL A 66 6.23 9.16 3.37
C VAL A 66 5.80 9.96 2.14
N LEU A 67 5.10 9.32 1.22
CA LEU A 67 4.56 9.97 0.03
C LEU A 67 3.14 10.44 0.26
N THR A 68 2.85 11.64 -0.23
CA THR A 68 1.48 12.13 -0.42
C THR A 68 0.90 11.61 -1.74
N GLN A 69 -0.43 11.62 -1.86
CA GLN A 69 -1.13 11.26 -3.09
C GLN A 69 -0.62 12.06 -4.31
N SER A 70 -0.45 13.36 -4.16
CA SER A 70 0.04 14.25 -5.23
C SER A 70 1.45 13.89 -5.70
N GLU A 71 2.34 13.51 -4.78
CA GLU A 71 3.69 13.06 -5.12
C GLU A 71 3.66 11.71 -5.84
N LEU A 72 2.83 10.77 -5.37
CA LEU A 72 2.67 9.46 -6.00
C LEU A 72 2.16 9.59 -7.44
N VAL A 73 1.14 10.43 -7.66
CA VAL A 73 0.60 10.73 -9.00
C VAL A 73 1.68 11.36 -9.90
N LYS A 74 2.47 12.31 -9.37
CA LYS A 74 3.58 12.92 -10.13
C LYS A 74 4.63 11.89 -10.54
N ILE A 75 4.99 10.96 -9.65
CA ILE A 75 5.94 9.87 -9.96
C ILE A 75 5.37 8.94 -11.03
N SER A 76 4.11 8.55 -10.92
CA SER A 76 3.42 7.70 -11.90
C SER A 76 3.43 8.34 -13.29
N ARG A 77 3.00 9.61 -13.40
CA ARG A 77 2.97 10.34 -14.68
C ARG A 77 4.35 10.49 -15.30
N LYS A 78 5.36 10.84 -14.50
CA LYS A 78 6.76 10.91 -14.98
C LYS A 78 7.25 9.57 -15.52
N LYS A 79 6.85 8.45 -14.90
CA LYS A 79 7.20 7.10 -15.38
C LYS A 79 6.49 6.75 -16.68
N SER A 80 5.20 7.05 -16.84
CA SER A 80 4.45 6.82 -18.09
C SER A 80 5.09 7.56 -19.27
N VAL A 81 5.36 8.86 -19.09
CA VAL A 81 6.04 9.69 -20.10
C VAL A 81 7.41 9.13 -20.47
N ARG A 82 8.19 8.67 -19.47
CA ARG A 82 9.51 8.05 -19.72
C ARG A 82 9.41 6.72 -20.49
N LEU A 83 8.34 5.97 -20.30
CA LEU A 83 8.10 4.68 -20.97
C LEU A 83 7.43 4.84 -22.34
N GLY A 84 7.12 6.06 -22.78
CA GLY A 84 6.45 6.32 -24.05
C GLY A 84 4.97 5.90 -24.07
N LEU A 85 4.33 5.81 -22.90
CA LEU A 85 2.90 5.53 -22.71
C LEU A 85 2.10 6.82 -22.45
#